data_AF-A0A6S6XFS2-F1
#
_entry.id   AF-A0A6S6XFS2-F1
#
_cell.length_a   1.000
_cell.length_b   1.000
_cell.length_c   1.000
_cell.angle_alpha   90.00
_cell.angle_beta   90.00
_cell.angle_gamma   90.00
#
_symmetry.space_group_name_H-M   'P 1'
#
loop_
_entity.id
_entity.type
_entity.pdbx_description
1 polymer ?
#
loop_
_entity_poly.entity_id
_entity_poly.type
_entity_poly.pdbx_seq_one_letter_code
_entity_poly.pdbx_strand_id
1 'polypeptide(L)'
;MKILDQQGNEILNPDLTKGHLESDKLTIHHDAVTAVTEQSHLKTVRVYPNGGKDVEKVVDVPAVVGHDAYDEYEDIERYIPYSEAELSAIEKQKNTPTLENRVAALEEMQLAAIMGGNA
;
A
#
# COMPACT_ATOMS: atom_id res chain seq x y z
N MET A 1 2.50 -3.02 -7.16
CA MET A 1 2.77 -2.30 -5.89
C MET A 1 1.50 -1.52 -5.58
N LYS A 2 0.93 -1.68 -4.38
CA LYS A 2 -0.32 -0.98 -4.01
C LYS A 2 0.01 0.46 -3.63
N ILE A 3 -0.82 1.40 -4.05
CA ILE A 3 -0.71 2.80 -3.63
C ILE A 3 -1.85 3.08 -2.67
N LEU A 4 -1.54 3.52 -1.45
CA LEU A 4 -2.53 3.85 -0.43
C LEU A 4 -2.51 5.35 -0.11
N ASP A 5 -3.67 5.91 0.20
CA ASP A 5 -3.74 7.24 0.82
C ASP A 5 -3.26 7.22 2.27
N GLN A 6 -3.29 8.38 2.92
CA GLN A 6 -2.92 8.50 4.34
C GLN A 6 -3.87 7.74 5.28
N GLN A 7 -5.07 7.41 4.83
CA GLN A 7 -6.09 6.66 5.58
C GLN A 7 -6.03 5.14 5.30
N GLY A 8 -5.18 4.70 4.38
CA GLY A 8 -5.04 3.29 3.98
C GLY A 8 -5.99 2.84 2.88
N ASN A 9 -6.70 3.75 2.19
CA ASN A 9 -7.53 3.38 1.05
C ASN A 9 -6.66 3.26 -0.21
N GLU A 10 -6.97 2.27 -1.04
CA GLU A 10 -6.26 2.04 -2.30
C GLU A 10 -6.63 3.10 -3.35
N ILE A 11 -5.61 3.68 -3.99
CA ILE A 11 -5.73 4.64 -5.09
C ILE A 11 -5.06 4.05 -6.33
N LEU A 12 -5.77 3.99 -7.45
CA LEU A 12 -5.18 3.52 -8.71
C LEU A 12 -4.35 4.59 -9.45
N ASN A 13 -4.80 5.84 -9.44
CA ASN A 13 -4.19 6.92 -10.22
C ASN A 13 -4.03 8.19 -9.36
N PRO A 14 -2.99 8.27 -8.51
CA PRO A 14 -2.73 9.46 -7.69
C PRO A 14 -2.31 10.65 -8.57
N ASP A 15 -2.81 11.85 -8.22
CA ASP A 15 -2.45 13.09 -8.91
C ASP A 15 -1.12 13.64 -8.38
N LEU A 16 -0.02 13.31 -9.06
CA LEU A 16 1.32 13.74 -8.66
C LEU A 16 1.58 15.25 -8.81
N THR A 17 0.61 16.02 -9.34
CA THR A 17 0.70 17.49 -9.30
C THR A 17 0.28 18.05 -7.94
N LYS A 18 -0.43 17.26 -7.13
CA LYS A 18 -0.97 17.62 -5.82
C LYS A 18 -0.34 16.85 -4.67
N GLY A 19 0.63 15.98 -4.95
CA GLY A 19 1.32 15.21 -3.94
C GLY A 19 2.42 14.35 -4.55
N HIS A 20 3.02 13.52 -3.72
CA HIS A 20 4.06 12.58 -4.12
C HIS A 20 3.83 11.20 -3.50
N LEU A 21 4.61 10.23 -3.97
CA LEU A 21 4.61 8.87 -3.47
C LEU A 21 5.85 8.64 -2.61
N GLU A 22 5.66 8.01 -1.45
CA GLU A 22 6.75 7.54 -0.59
C GLU A 22 6.64 6.03 -0.40
N SER A 23 7.77 5.32 -0.40
CA SER A 23 7.79 3.89 -0.11
C SER A 23 7.44 3.65 1.36
N ASP A 24 6.52 2.73 1.62
CA ASP A 24 6.04 2.41 2.97
C ASP A 24 5.77 0.90 3.09
N LYS A 25 5.48 0.42 4.30
CA LYS A 25 5.13 -0.98 4.59
C LYS A 25 3.77 -1.05 5.29
N LEU A 26 2.86 -1.86 4.75
CA LEU A 26 1.60 -2.18 5.40
C LEU A 26 1.78 -3.41 6.30
N THR A 27 1.49 -3.26 7.59
CA THR A 27 1.46 -4.38 8.54
C THR A 27 0.04 -4.93 8.65
N ILE A 28 -0.12 -6.22 8.41
CA ILE A 28 -1.38 -6.96 8.56
C ILE A 28 -1.22 -7.88 9.76
N HIS A 29 -2.00 -7.63 10.81
CA HIS A 29 -1.98 -8.42 12.03
C HIS A 29 -2.90 -9.64 11.90
N HIS A 30 -2.35 -10.83 12.12
CA HIS A 30 -3.10 -12.08 12.21
C HIS A 30 -3.15 -12.53 13.67
N ASP A 31 -4.35 -12.67 14.21
CA ASP A 31 -4.56 -13.12 15.60
C ASP A 31 -4.15 -14.58 15.79
N ALA A 32 -3.82 -14.93 17.04
CA ALA A 32 -3.56 -16.31 17.41
C ALA A 32 -4.82 -17.17 17.25
N VAL A 33 -4.64 -18.34 16.64
CA VAL A 33 -5.67 -19.38 16.52
C VAL A 33 -5.37 -20.47 17.53
N THR A 34 -6.29 -20.72 18.46
CA THR A 34 -6.14 -21.81 19.44
C THR A 34 -6.36 -23.16 18.76
N ALA A 35 -5.51 -24.13 19.07
CA ALA A 35 -5.69 -25.51 18.59
C ALA A 35 -6.98 -26.11 19.15
N VAL A 36 -7.78 -26.73 18.28
CA VAL A 36 -9.00 -27.44 18.64
C VAL A 36 -8.81 -28.91 18.28
N THR A 37 -8.96 -29.79 19.26
CA THR A 37 -8.96 -31.23 19.00
C THR A 37 -10.27 -31.65 18.35
N GLU A 38 -10.21 -32.65 17.47
CA GLU A 38 -11.40 -33.22 16.84
C GLU A 38 -12.39 -33.69 17.90
N GLN A 39 -13.65 -33.27 17.75
CA GLN A 39 -14.75 -33.78 18.56
C GLN A 39 -15.60 -34.69 17.68
N SER A 40 -15.84 -35.91 18.16
CA SER A 40 -16.57 -36.91 17.41
C SER A 40 -17.37 -37.81 18.33
N HIS A 41 -18.49 -38.32 17.84
CA HIS A 41 -19.24 -39.39 18.51
C HIS A 41 -19.37 -40.63 17.62
N LEU A 42 -19.62 -41.77 18.25
CA LEU A 42 -19.92 -43.00 17.56
C LEU A 42 -21.43 -43.09 17.32
N LYS A 43 -21.83 -43.13 16.06
CA LYS A 43 -23.22 -43.32 15.66
C LYS A 43 -23.44 -44.77 15.28
N THR A 44 -24.40 -45.42 15.93
CA THR A 44 -24.80 -46.78 15.55
C THR A 44 -25.54 -46.74 14.21
N VAL A 45 -25.07 -47.53 13.25
CA VAL A 45 -25.66 -47.63 11.91
C VAL A 45 -26.50 -48.89 11.78
N ARG A 46 -26.10 -49.98 12.46
CA ARG A 46 -26.82 -51.25 12.43
C ARG A 46 -26.74 -51.97 13.75
N VAL A 47 -27.82 -52.65 14.13
CA VAL A 47 -27.86 -53.57 15.28
C VAL A 47 -28.28 -54.95 14.78
N TYR A 48 -27.57 -55.98 15.23
CA TYR A 48 -27.79 -57.37 14.84
C TYR A 48 -28.59 -58.13 15.91
N PRO A 49 -29.33 -59.21 15.53
CA PRO A 49 -30.11 -60.01 16.48
C PRO A 49 -29.30 -60.66 17.60
N ASN A 50 -27.99 -60.87 17.39
CA ASN A 50 -27.05 -61.38 18.41
C ASN A 50 -26.56 -60.28 19.38
N GLY A 51 -27.06 -59.05 19.26
CA GLY A 51 -26.67 -57.91 20.09
C GLY A 51 -25.44 -57.14 19.58
N GLY A 52 -24.80 -57.58 18.49
CA GLY A 52 -23.70 -56.84 17.85
C GLY A 52 -24.18 -55.51 17.24
N LYS A 53 -23.27 -54.53 17.11
CA LYS A 53 -23.57 -53.22 16.52
C LYS A 53 -22.45 -52.77 15.58
N ASP A 54 -22.83 -52.26 14.41
CA ASP A 54 -21.92 -51.48 13.56
C ASP A 54 -22.03 -50.01 13.98
N VAL A 55 -20.89 -49.40 14.22
CA VAL A 55 -20.78 -47.98 14.59
C VAL A 55 -19.88 -47.28 13.60
N GLU A 56 -20.25 -46.06 13.25
CA GLU A 56 -19.42 -45.14 12.47
C GLU A 56 -19.01 -43.97 13.35
N LYS A 57 -17.77 -43.50 13.18
CA LYS A 57 -17.30 -42.27 13.82
C LYS A 57 -17.77 -41.09 13.01
N VAL A 58 -18.57 -40.22 13.63
CA VAL A 58 -19.03 -38.97 13.03
C VAL A 58 -18.27 -37.84 13.70
N VAL A 59 -17.57 -37.04 12.90
CA VAL A 59 -16.85 -35.85 13.37
C VAL A 59 -17.85 -34.70 13.46
N ASP A 60 -18.03 -34.17 14.67
CA ASP A 60 -18.92 -33.04 14.96
C ASP A 60 -18.17 -31.71 14.82
N VAL A 61 -16.91 -31.67 15.25
CA VAL A 61 -16.03 -30.51 15.11
C VAL A 61 -14.68 -30.98 14.55
N PRO A 62 -14.24 -30.47 13.39
CA PRO A 62 -12.95 -30.84 12.84
C PRO A 62 -11.81 -30.33 13.73
N ALA A 63 -10.69 -31.04 13.72
CA ALA A 63 -9.48 -30.52 14.36
C ALA A 63 -8.98 -29.27 13.63
N VAL A 64 -8.58 -28.26 14.39
CA VAL A 64 -7.92 -27.04 13.90
C VAL A 64 -6.53 -26.98 14.53
N VAL A 65 -5.51 -26.82 13.69
CA VAL A 65 -4.14 -26.61 14.15
C VAL A 65 -4.03 -25.19 14.70
N GLY A 66 -3.46 -25.06 15.89
CA GLY A 66 -3.23 -23.75 16.48
C GLY A 66 -2.04 -23.05 15.84
N HIS A 67 -2.13 -21.73 15.75
CA HIS A 67 -1.09 -20.86 15.23
C HIS A 67 -0.95 -19.65 16.15
N ASP A 68 0.28 -19.24 16.43
CA ASP A 68 0.53 -18.02 17.19
C ASP A 68 0.17 -16.79 16.34
N ALA A 69 -0.06 -15.66 17.01
CA ALA A 69 -0.26 -14.38 16.33
C ALA A 69 1.00 -14.00 15.55
N TYR A 70 0.82 -13.46 14.35
CA TYR A 70 1.93 -13.03 13.50
C TYR A 70 1.57 -11.80 12.68
N ASP A 71 2.60 -11.03 12.34
CA ASP A 71 2.49 -9.87 11.48
C ASP A 71 3.00 -10.21 10.07
N GLU A 72 2.22 -9.86 9.07
CA GLU A 72 2.58 -9.92 7.67
C GLU A 72 2.87 -8.50 7.15
N TYR A 73 3.91 -8.36 6.32
CA TYR A 73 4.36 -7.07 5.80
C TYR A 73 4.26 -7.03 4.28
N GLU A 74 3.52 -6.07 3.74
CA GLU A 74 3.45 -5.77 2.31
C GLU A 74 4.15 -4.45 1.99
N ASP A 75 5.01 -4.44 0.97
CA ASP A 75 5.61 -3.19 0.47
C ASP A 75 4.57 -2.40 -0.36
N ILE A 76 4.37 -1.14 0.00
CA ILE A 76 3.39 -0.23 -0.60
C ILE A 76 4.03 1.11 -0.96
N GLU A 77 3.29 1.94 -1.69
CA GLU A 77 3.57 3.36 -1.82
C GLU A 77 2.46 4.18 -1.15
N ARG A 78 2.82 5.15 -0.33
CA ARG A 78 1.87 6.05 0.31
C ARG A 78 1.81 7.36 -0.45
N TYR A 79 0.60 7.76 -0.83
CA TYR A 79 0.34 9.06 -1.42
C TYR A 79 0.26 10.12 -0.34
N ILE A 80 1.11 11.13 -0.44
CA ILE A 80 1.19 12.27 0.48
C ILE A 80 0.83 13.54 -0.30
N PRO A 81 -0.30 14.19 0.02
CA PRO A 81 -0.66 15.47 -0.58
C PRO A 81 0.35 16.56 -0.20
N TYR A 82 0.68 17.43 -1.15
CA TYR A 82 1.48 18.60 -0.88
C TYR A 82 0.74 19.59 0.01
N SER A 83 1.47 20.19 0.94
CA SER A 83 1.03 21.36 1.69
C SER A 83 0.97 22.60 0.79
N GLU A 84 0.21 23.61 1.21
CA GLU A 84 0.15 24.91 0.52
C GLU A 84 1.53 25.56 0.39
N ALA A 85 2.38 25.40 1.41
CA ALA A 85 3.74 25.92 1.39
C ALA A 85 4.57 25.27 0.28
N GLU A 86 4.49 23.94 0.14
CA GLU A 86 5.17 23.19 -0.92
C GLU A 86 4.64 23.56 -2.30
N LEU A 87 3.31 23.66 -2.47
CA LEU A 87 2.70 24.11 -3.72
C LEU A 87 3.19 25.52 -4.12
N SER A 88 3.26 26.44 -3.15
CA SER A 88 3.76 27.80 -3.39
C SER A 88 5.26 27.81 -3.77
N ALA A 89 6.06 26.91 -3.19
CA ALA A 89 7.46 26.76 -3.52
C ALA A 89 7.64 26.19 -4.93
N ILE A 90 6.84 25.19 -5.30
CA ILE A 90 6.80 24.60 -6.64
C ILE A 90 6.41 25.67 -7.68
N GLU A 91 5.39 26.48 -7.39
CA GLU A 91 4.96 27.55 -8.29
C GLU A 91 6.03 28.64 -8.45
N LYS A 92 6.66 29.08 -7.35
CA LYS A 92 7.79 30.02 -7.41
C LYS A 92 8.95 29.45 -8.21
N GLN A 93 9.26 28.17 -8.05
CA GLN A 93 10.32 27.52 -8.80
C GLN A 93 10.01 27.46 -10.29
N LYS A 94 8.76 27.17 -10.67
CA LYS A 94 8.28 27.21 -12.07
C LYS A 94 8.36 28.61 -12.68
N ASN A 95 8.08 29.65 -11.89
CA ASN A 95 8.11 31.05 -12.33
C ASN A 95 9.50 31.68 -12.26
N THR A 96 10.47 31.02 -11.64
CA THR A 96 11.85 31.52 -11.56
C THR A 96 12.60 31.11 -12.82
N PRO A 97 13.14 32.06 -13.61
CA PRO A 97 13.88 31.73 -14.81
C PRO A 97 15.11 30.89 -14.45
N THR A 98 15.32 29.82 -15.21
CA THR A 98 16.49 28.94 -15.07
C THR A 98 17.79 29.72 -15.33
N LEU A 99 18.92 29.17 -14.90
CA LEU A 99 20.22 29.77 -15.18
C LEU A 99 20.45 29.95 -16.68
N GLU A 100 20.03 28.99 -17.49
CA GLU A 100 20.09 29.04 -18.96
C GLU A 100 19.28 30.22 -19.51
N ASN A 101 18.02 30.40 -19.06
CA ASN A 101 17.19 31.52 -19.48
C ASN A 101 17.81 32.87 -19.09
N ARG A 102 18.45 32.93 -17.92
CA ARG A 102 19.14 34.14 -17.45
C ARG A 102 20.41 34.43 -18.25
N VAL A 103 21.18 33.42 -18.61
CA VAL A 103 22.38 33.55 -19.46
C VAL A 103 21.98 34.00 -20.86
N ALA A 104 20.97 33.36 -21.47
CA ALA A 104 20.46 33.74 -22.79
C ALA A 104 20.00 35.21 -22.82
N ALA A 105 19.27 35.66 -21.79
CA ALA A 105 18.85 37.06 -21.68
C ALA A 105 20.03 38.04 -21.55
N LEU A 106 21.11 37.64 -20.87
CA LEU A 106 22.33 38.46 -20.76
C LEU A 106 23.10 38.51 -22.09
N GLU A 107 23.20 37.40 -22.80
CA GLU A 107 23.84 37.32 -24.12
C GLU A 107 23.09 38.18 -25.15
N GLU A 108 21.75 38.13 -25.16
CA GLU A 108 20.93 39.00 -26.02
C GLU A 108 21.14 40.48 -25.68
N MET A 109 21.21 40.84 -24.39
CA MET A 109 21.45 42.22 -23.97
C MET A 109 22.84 42.71 -24.38
N GLN A 110 23.88 41.86 -24.29
CA GLN A 110 25.22 42.17 -24.76
C GLN A 110 25.26 42.36 -26.28
N LEU A 111 24.61 41.46 -27.03
CA LEU A 111 24.55 41.56 -28.48
C LEU A 111 23.82 42.83 -28.93
N ALA A 112 22.71 43.18 -28.27
CA ALA A 112 21.96 44.41 -28.52
C ALA A 112 22.81 45.66 -28.22
N ALA A 113 23.62 45.65 -27.15
CA ALA A 113 24.52 46.75 -26.83
C ALA A 113 25.65 46.91 -27.87
N ILE A 114 26.20 45.80 -28.36
CA ILE A 114 27.25 45.80 -29.40
C ILE A 114 26.69 46.31 -30.73
N MET A 115 25.46 45.91 -31.10
CA MET A 115 24.83 46.33 -32.36
C MET A 115 24.21 47.74 -32.30
N GLY A 116 23.75 48.19 -31.13
CA GLY A 116 23.12 49.50 -30.93
C GLY A 116 24.09 50.66 -30.66
N GLY A 117 25.37 50.38 -30.36
CA GLY A 117 26.40 51.38 -30.07
C GLY A 117 27.08 52.02 -31.30
N ASN A 118 26.55 51.81 -32.50
CA ASN A 118 27.15 52.26 -33.77
C ASN A 118 26.24 53.25 -34.56
N ALA A 119 25.58 54.17 -33.84
CA ALA A 119 24.81 55.28 -34.41
C ALA A 119 25.31 56.63 -33.89
#